data_AF-A0A7Z2NWK8-F1
#
_entry.id   AF-A0A7Z2NWK8-F1
#
_cell.length_a   1.000
_cell.length_b   1.000
_cell.length_c   1.000
_cell.angle_alpha   90.00
_cell.angle_beta   90.00
_cell.angle_gamma   90.00
#
_symmetry.space_group_name_H-M   'P 1'
#
loop_
_entity.id
_entity.type
_entity.pdbx_description
1 polymer ?
#
loop_
_entity_poly.entity_id
_entity_poly.type
_entity_poly.pdbx_seq_one_letter_code
_entity_poly.pdbx_strand_id
1 'polypeptide(L)'
;MIAAVVVGLVASSAASAEQACFDVKVQARPVDQIPSEIGDCGSDCFVMSWPWFVDLRVKRVVDGALSGKVIRVLTVQHTYRVSREGTWFLRKNTAGSYNVLASDGGSTLTRCSAEAASVEPYIRPNSGHTLDDLRNQGIRRYGHHPD
;
A
#
# COMPACT_ATOMS: atom_id res chain seq x y z
N MET A 1 42.74 37.02 12.62
CA MET A 1 41.31 36.87 12.99
C MET A 1 40.85 35.52 12.48
N ILE A 2 40.53 34.57 13.37
CA ILE A 2 40.04 33.24 13.00
C ILE A 2 38.53 33.25 13.24
N ALA A 3 37.74 33.14 12.18
CA ALA A 3 36.30 32.98 12.26
C ALA A 3 35.97 31.49 12.37
N ALA A 4 35.46 31.07 13.53
CA ALA A 4 34.95 29.73 13.72
C ALA A 4 33.54 29.64 13.08
N VAL A 5 33.40 28.81 12.05
CA VAL A 5 32.09 28.48 11.46
C VAL A 5 31.55 27.28 12.23
N VAL A 6 30.51 27.51 13.02
CA VAL A 6 29.76 26.43 13.68
C VAL A 6 28.80 25.86 12.65
N VAL A 7 29.17 24.74 12.03
CA VAL A 7 28.25 23.94 11.22
C VAL A 7 27.35 23.18 12.19
N GLY A 8 26.18 23.75 12.49
CA GLY A 8 25.13 23.05 13.21
C GLY A 8 24.63 21.88 12.37
N LEU A 9 25.01 20.66 12.74
CA LEU A 9 24.31 19.45 12.30
C LEU A 9 22.88 19.53 12.86
N VAL A 10 21.95 20.00 12.04
CA VAL A 10 20.53 19.79 12.28
C VAL A 10 20.29 18.30 12.04
N ALA A 11 20.38 17.52 13.11
CA ALA A 11 19.91 16.15 13.11
C ALA A 11 18.40 16.19 12.87
N SER A 12 17.96 15.84 11.65
CA SER A 12 16.56 15.62 11.32
C SER A 12 16.04 14.39 12.07
N SER A 13 15.77 14.56 13.36
CA SER A 13 15.09 13.61 14.21
C SER A 13 13.59 13.61 13.89
N ALA A 14 13.16 12.98 12.79
CA ALA A 14 11.72 12.75 12.53
C ALA A 14 11.35 11.74 11.42
N ALA A 15 12.27 11.07 10.72
CA ALA A 15 11.91 10.17 9.61
C ALA A 15 11.51 8.74 10.03
N SER A 16 11.10 8.53 11.30
CA SER A 16 10.82 7.19 11.86
C SER A 16 9.35 6.95 12.21
N ALA A 17 8.45 7.86 11.83
CA ALA A 17 7.00 7.73 11.98
C ALA A 17 6.31 8.65 10.94
N GLU A 18 6.75 8.55 9.69
CA GLU A 18 6.13 9.26 8.57
C GLU A 18 4.62 8.96 8.60
N GLN A 19 3.83 10.01 8.79
CA GLN A 19 2.44 9.94 9.26
C GLN A 19 1.64 8.89 8.47
N ALA A 20 1.11 7.88 9.17
CA ALA A 20 0.11 6.96 8.64
C ALA A 20 -1.21 7.71 8.44
N CYS A 21 -1.23 8.62 7.47
CA CYS A 21 -2.41 9.34 7.04
C CYS A 21 -3.00 8.68 5.78
N PHE A 22 -4.28 8.89 5.50
CA PHE A 22 -4.92 8.38 4.29
C PHE A 22 -5.27 9.53 3.31
N ASP A 23 -5.22 9.26 2.01
CA ASP A 23 -5.71 10.18 0.97
C ASP A 23 -7.20 9.98 0.71
N VAL A 24 -7.63 8.71 0.71
CA VAL A 24 -9.02 8.32 0.42
C VAL A 24 -9.46 7.27 1.42
N LYS A 25 -10.67 7.42 1.94
CA LYS A 25 -11.37 6.42 2.74
C LYS A 25 -12.59 5.95 1.97
N VAL A 26 -12.73 4.65 1.78
CA VAL A 26 -13.85 4.07 1.02
C VAL A 26 -14.54 2.95 1.79
N GLN A 27 -15.82 2.74 1.51
CA GLN A 27 -16.46 1.45 1.74
C GLN A 27 -16.44 0.65 0.44
N ALA A 28 -15.83 -0.53 0.51
CA ALA A 28 -15.60 -1.37 -0.64
C ALA A 28 -15.53 -2.85 -0.24
N ARG A 29 -15.68 -3.73 -1.23
CA ARG A 29 -15.40 -5.16 -1.09
C ARG A 29 -14.30 -5.58 -2.06
N PRO A 30 -13.41 -6.52 -1.70
CA PRO A 30 -12.51 -7.12 -2.66
C PRO A 30 -13.31 -7.92 -3.68
N VAL A 31 -12.93 -7.82 -4.96
CA VAL A 31 -13.53 -8.59 -6.07
C VAL A 31 -12.50 -9.38 -6.86
N ASP A 32 -11.22 -9.11 -6.67
CA ASP A 32 -10.11 -9.91 -7.15
C ASP A 32 -8.91 -9.68 -6.21
N GLN A 33 -8.12 -10.72 -5.98
CA GLN A 33 -6.97 -10.73 -5.08
C GLN A 33 -5.92 -11.65 -5.69
N ILE A 34 -4.77 -11.08 -6.03
CA ILE A 34 -3.67 -11.77 -6.68
C ILE A 34 -2.43 -11.57 -5.82
N PRO A 35 -1.86 -12.63 -5.21
CA PRO A 35 -0.61 -12.51 -4.48
C PRO A 35 0.51 -12.12 -5.45
N SER A 36 1.44 -11.25 -4.99
CA SER A 36 2.70 -11.11 -5.69
C SER A 36 3.52 -12.40 -5.55
N GLU A 37 4.54 -12.57 -6.40
CA GLU A 37 5.51 -13.63 -6.16
C GLU A 37 6.18 -13.43 -4.80
N ILE A 38 6.19 -14.51 -4.02
CA ILE A 38 6.99 -14.63 -2.82
C ILE A 38 8.39 -14.97 -3.32
N GLY A 39 9.37 -14.09 -3.07
CA GLY A 39 10.76 -14.40 -3.36
C GLY A 39 11.19 -15.66 -2.63
N ASP A 40 12.02 -16.48 -3.26
CA ASP A 40 12.61 -17.65 -2.60
C ASP A 40 13.48 -17.17 -1.44
N CYS A 41 13.04 -17.46 -0.21
CA CYS A 41 13.78 -17.13 1.01
C CYS A 41 14.44 -18.37 1.67
N GLY A 42 14.52 -19.49 0.94
CA GLY A 42 15.17 -20.72 1.39
C GLY A 42 14.34 -21.55 2.38
N SER A 43 14.93 -22.62 2.90
CA SER A 43 14.27 -23.59 3.79
C SER A 43 13.95 -23.06 5.20
N ASP A 44 14.59 -21.97 5.61
CA ASP A 44 14.59 -21.50 7.01
C ASP A 44 13.75 -20.23 7.20
N CYS A 45 12.86 -19.93 6.26
CA CYS A 45 12.07 -18.72 6.22
C CYS A 45 10.56 -18.99 6.32
N PHE A 46 9.89 -18.30 7.25
CA PHE A 46 8.44 -18.29 7.35
C PHE A 46 7.89 -16.93 6.93
N VAL A 47 7.14 -16.91 5.82
CA VAL A 47 6.53 -15.68 5.30
C VAL A 47 5.18 -15.44 5.97
N MET A 48 5.17 -14.57 6.98
CA MET A 48 3.94 -14.20 7.70
C MET A 48 3.01 -13.32 6.86
N SER A 49 3.54 -12.50 5.96
CA SER A 49 2.74 -11.63 5.09
C SER A 49 3.59 -11.14 3.93
N TRP A 50 2.97 -10.91 2.79
CA TRP A 50 3.63 -10.34 1.62
C TRP A 50 2.66 -9.46 0.85
N PRO A 51 3.11 -8.75 -0.19
CA PRO A 51 2.24 -7.89 -0.98
C PRO A 51 1.25 -8.65 -1.87
N TRP A 52 0.06 -8.08 -2.02
CA TRP A 52 -1.00 -8.57 -2.90
C TRP A 52 -1.56 -7.42 -3.73
N PHE A 53 -1.94 -7.71 -4.96
CA PHE A 53 -2.81 -6.87 -5.78
C PHE A 53 -4.25 -7.17 -5.40
N VAL A 54 -5.03 -6.14 -5.08
CA VAL A 54 -6.44 -6.29 -4.74
C VAL A 54 -7.26 -5.32 -5.57
N ASP A 55 -8.27 -5.84 -6.26
CA ASP A 55 -9.27 -5.00 -6.91
C ASP A 55 -10.42 -4.80 -5.92
N LEU A 56 -10.65 -3.55 -5.53
CA LEU A 56 -11.73 -3.16 -4.64
C LEU A 56 -12.90 -2.60 -5.46
N ARG A 57 -14.07 -3.22 -5.34
CA ARG A 57 -15.32 -2.61 -5.84
C ARG A 57 -15.84 -1.62 -4.80
N VAL A 58 -15.72 -0.33 -5.13
CA VAL A 58 -16.12 0.79 -4.29
C VAL A 58 -17.62 0.97 -4.34
N LYS A 59 -18.26 0.95 -3.18
CA LYS A 59 -19.68 1.27 -3.03
C LYS A 59 -19.90 2.74 -2.73
N ARG A 60 -19.08 3.30 -1.83
CA ARG A 60 -19.08 4.74 -1.55
C ARG A 60 -17.70 5.22 -1.14
N VAL A 61 -17.38 6.44 -1.54
CA VAL A 61 -16.26 7.20 -0.98
C VAL A 61 -16.76 7.84 0.31
N VAL A 62 -16.07 7.57 1.41
CA VAL A 62 -16.39 8.12 2.74
C VAL A 62 -15.65 9.44 2.94
N ASP A 63 -14.42 9.53 2.46
CA ASP A 63 -13.58 10.72 2.54
C ASP A 63 -12.55 10.72 1.39
N GLY A 64 -12.15 11.90 0.91
CA GLY A 64 -11.28 12.07 -0.25
C GLY A 64 -12.03 12.07 -1.58
N ALA A 65 -11.27 11.96 -2.67
CA ALA A 65 -11.78 11.91 -4.03
C ALA A 65 -11.20 10.69 -4.77
N LEU A 66 -12.07 9.97 -5.47
CA LEU A 66 -11.71 8.79 -6.22
C LEU A 66 -12.55 8.70 -7.48
N SER A 67 -11.89 8.46 -8.62
CA SER A 67 -12.55 8.17 -9.88
C SER A 67 -12.63 6.65 -10.09
N GLY A 68 -13.83 6.15 -10.40
CA GLY A 68 -14.03 4.75 -10.75
C GLY A 68 -14.75 3.92 -9.68
N LYS A 69 -15.45 2.88 -10.14
CA LYS A 69 -16.19 1.94 -9.27
C LYS A 69 -15.36 0.74 -8.84
N VAL A 70 -14.28 0.46 -9.56
CA VAL A 70 -13.30 -0.58 -9.21
C VAL A 70 -11.93 0.07 -9.25
N ILE A 71 -11.16 -0.12 -8.18
CA ILE A 71 -9.81 0.40 -8.06
C ILE A 71 -8.86 -0.73 -7.74
N ARG A 72 -7.63 -0.63 -8.27
CA ARG A 72 -6.54 -1.54 -7.97
C ARG A 72 -5.74 -0.94 -6.83
N VAL A 73 -5.46 -1.74 -5.80
CA VAL A 73 -4.69 -1.33 -4.63
C VAL A 73 -3.67 -2.40 -4.27
N LEU A 74 -2.65 -2.01 -3.53
CA LEU A 74 -1.67 -2.91 -2.92
C LEU A 74 -1.96 -3.06 -1.44
N THR A 75 -1.89 -4.29 -0.94
CA THR A 75 -2.01 -4.59 0.50
C THR A 75 -0.89 -5.52 0.90
N VAL A 76 -0.50 -5.50 2.17
CA VAL A 76 0.33 -6.56 2.78
C VAL A 76 -0.60 -7.48 3.57
N GLN A 77 -0.64 -8.76 3.25
CA GLN A 77 -1.51 -9.75 3.91
C GLN A 77 -0.93 -11.16 3.89
N HIS A 78 -1.36 -12.00 4.84
CA HIS A 78 -0.95 -13.41 4.95
C HIS A 78 -1.72 -14.33 3.98
N THR A 79 -3.00 -14.04 3.76
CA THR A 79 -3.88 -14.83 2.89
C THR A 79 -4.94 -13.92 2.29
N TYR A 80 -5.66 -14.42 1.29
CA TYR A 80 -6.78 -13.70 0.69
C TYR A 80 -7.86 -13.45 1.74
N ARG A 81 -8.50 -12.28 1.65
CA ARG A 81 -9.57 -11.91 2.57
C ARG A 81 -10.90 -12.42 2.02
N VAL A 82 -11.54 -13.34 2.75
CA VAL A 82 -12.95 -13.72 2.53
C VAL A 82 -13.82 -12.62 3.14
N SER A 83 -13.82 -11.42 2.55
CA SER A 83 -14.43 -10.26 3.18
C SER A 83 -15.75 -9.86 2.54
N ARG A 84 -16.74 -9.59 3.41
CA ARG A 84 -17.89 -8.74 3.10
C ARG A 84 -17.43 -7.28 3.00
N GLU A 85 -18.31 -6.39 2.58
CA GLU A 85 -18.02 -4.96 2.49
C GLU A 85 -17.35 -4.40 3.77
N GLY A 86 -16.26 -3.66 3.60
CA GLY A 86 -15.45 -3.11 4.70
C GLY A 86 -14.99 -1.69 4.43
N THR A 87 -14.41 -1.05 5.45
CA THR A 87 -13.80 0.28 5.32
C THR A 87 -12.33 0.13 4.99
N TRP A 88 -11.87 0.83 3.96
CA TRP A 88 -10.49 0.79 3.48
C TRP A 88 -9.90 2.20 3.52
N PHE A 89 -8.69 2.30 4.04
CA PHE A 89 -7.91 3.53 4.10
C PHE A 89 -6.79 3.43 3.08
N LEU A 90 -6.76 4.37 2.14
CA LEU A 90 -5.92 4.30 0.95
C LEU A 90 -4.94 5.46 0.95
N ARG A 91 -3.65 5.14 0.78
CA ARG A 91 -2.58 6.11 0.57
C ARG A 91 -2.11 6.07 -0.88
N LYS A 92 -2.08 7.20 -1.58
CA LYS A 92 -1.54 7.30 -2.93
C LYS A 92 -0.08 6.86 -2.95
N ASN A 93 0.28 6.08 -3.95
CA ASN A 93 1.66 5.66 -4.16
C ASN A 93 2.29 6.24 -5.44
N THR A 94 3.62 6.25 -5.48
CA THR A 94 4.42 6.80 -6.59
C THR A 94 4.21 6.06 -7.92
N ALA A 95 3.58 4.88 -7.89
CA ALA A 95 3.19 4.12 -9.08
C ALA A 95 1.81 4.49 -9.65
N GLY A 96 1.14 5.52 -9.11
CA GLY A 96 -0.16 6.00 -9.60
C GLY A 96 -1.37 5.19 -9.10
N SER A 97 -1.18 4.35 -8.10
CA SER A 97 -2.21 3.53 -7.44
C SER A 97 -2.28 3.88 -5.94
N TYR A 98 -2.75 2.95 -5.11
CA TYR A 98 -2.89 3.11 -3.67
C TYR A 98 -2.31 1.94 -2.90
N ASN A 99 -1.73 2.23 -1.74
CA ASN A 99 -1.45 1.27 -0.69
C ASN A 99 -2.62 1.26 0.32
N VAL A 100 -3.03 0.08 0.75
CA VAL A 100 -3.99 -0.11 1.84
C VAL A 100 -3.27 0.02 3.17
N LEU A 101 -3.69 0.99 3.97
CA LEU A 101 -3.19 1.15 5.33
C LEU A 101 -3.87 0.16 6.27
N ALA A 102 -3.08 -0.47 7.14
CA ALA A 102 -3.62 -1.20 8.27
C ALA A 102 -4.13 -0.21 9.32
N SER A 103 -5.39 -0.30 9.70
CA SER A 103 -5.86 0.28 10.96
C SER A 103 -5.62 -0.78 12.03
N ASP A 104 -4.59 -0.58 12.83
CA ASP A 104 -4.22 -1.41 13.98
C ASP A 104 -5.26 -1.24 15.09
N GLY A 105 -6.45 -1.81 14.89
CA GLY A 105 -7.40 -2.19 15.94
C GLY A 105 -7.87 -1.10 16.92
N GLY A 106 -7.62 0.19 16.66
CA GLY A 106 -7.96 1.26 17.58
C GLY A 106 -7.35 2.64 17.27
N SER A 107 -6.28 2.71 16.47
CA SER A 107 -5.78 4.01 16.03
C SER A 107 -6.69 4.60 14.93
N THR A 108 -7.02 5.88 15.07
CA THR A 108 -7.76 6.62 14.05
C THR A 108 -6.75 7.18 13.05
N LEU A 109 -6.64 6.54 11.89
CA LEU A 109 -5.88 7.11 10.77
C LEU A 109 -6.48 8.48 10.42
N THR A 110 -5.62 9.48 10.26
CA THR A 110 -6.01 10.86 9.92
C THR A 110 -5.90 11.08 8.42
N ARG A 111 -6.60 12.09 7.88
CA ARG A 111 -6.49 12.43 6.46
C ARG A 111 -5.17 13.17 6.20
N CYS A 112 -4.51 12.84 5.10
CA CYS A 112 -3.30 13.55 4.67
C CYS A 112 -3.62 15.00 4.30
N SER A 113 -2.63 15.90 4.46
CA SER A 113 -2.69 17.22 3.86
C SER A 113 -2.71 17.12 2.33
N ALA A 114 -3.24 18.13 1.65
CA ALA A 114 -3.29 18.16 0.19
C ALA A 114 -1.89 18.13 -0.47
N GLU A 115 -0.85 18.54 0.27
CA GLU A 115 0.54 18.63 -0.16
C GLU A 115 1.35 17.36 0.16
N ALA A 116 0.76 16.39 0.85
CA ALA A 116 1.45 15.19 1.25
C ALA A 116 1.91 14.40 0.01
N ALA A 117 3.22 14.17 -0.12
CA ALA A 117 3.81 13.40 -1.21
C ALA A 117 3.24 11.97 -1.26
N SER A 118 3.19 11.37 -2.44
CA SER A 118 2.82 9.95 -2.57
C SER A 118 3.91 9.06 -1.96
N VAL A 119 3.50 7.94 -1.37
CA VAL A 119 4.44 7.00 -0.74
C VAL A 119 4.95 5.94 -1.70
N GLU A 120 5.99 5.24 -1.32
CA GLU A 120 6.48 4.09 -2.08
C GLU A 120 5.43 2.95 -2.14
N PRO A 121 5.22 2.30 -3.29
CA PRO A 121 4.34 1.14 -3.38
C PRO A 121 4.89 -0.02 -2.53
N TYR A 122 3.99 -0.87 -2.00
CA TYR A 122 4.42 -2.07 -1.25
C TYR A 122 5.17 -3.09 -2.11
N ILE A 123 5.10 -2.96 -3.44
CA ILE A 123 5.83 -3.77 -4.39
C ILE A 123 6.69 -2.83 -5.22
N ARG A 124 8.00 -3.08 -5.24
CA ARG A 124 8.93 -2.39 -6.14
C ARG A 124 9.25 -3.31 -7.31
N PRO A 125 8.83 -2.97 -8.54
CA PRO A 125 9.27 -3.70 -9.71
C PRO A 125 10.78 -3.59 -9.89
N ASN A 126 11.39 -4.70 -10.31
CA ASN A 126 12.76 -4.68 -10.80
C ASN A 126 12.83 -3.87 -12.11
N SER A 127 14.03 -3.39 -12.45
CA SER A 127 14.27 -2.65 -13.69
C SER A 127 13.70 -3.40 -14.91
N GLY A 128 12.78 -2.75 -15.63
CA GLY A 128 12.16 -3.32 -16.83
C GLY A 128 10.79 -3.98 -16.62
N HIS A 129 10.27 -4.01 -15.38
CA HIS A 129 8.91 -4.50 -15.09
C HIS A 129 8.01 -3.40 -14.53
N THR A 130 6.73 -3.48 -14.85
CA THR A 130 5.65 -2.65 -14.29
C THR A 130 4.91 -3.40 -13.20
N LEU A 131 4.07 -2.70 -12.42
CA LEU A 131 3.14 -3.35 -11.48
C LEU A 131 2.18 -4.32 -12.19
N ASP A 132 1.75 -3.99 -13.42
CA ASP A 132 0.89 -4.86 -14.20
C ASP A 132 1.62 -6.14 -14.65
N ASP A 133 2.92 -6.06 -14.96
CA ASP A 133 3.73 -7.25 -15.27
C ASP A 133 3.80 -8.20 -14.08
N LEU A 134 4.02 -7.66 -12.88
CA LEU A 134 4.06 -8.43 -11.63
C LEU A 134 2.70 -9.02 -11.29
N ARG A 135 1.61 -8.28 -11.51
CA ARG A 135 0.25 -8.80 -11.36
C ARG A 135 0.02 -9.99 -12.30
N ASN A 136 0.41 -9.85 -13.57
CA ASN A 136 0.26 -10.92 -14.57
C ASN A 136 1.11 -12.16 -14.21
N GLN A 137 2.29 -11.98 -13.63
CA GLN A 137 3.08 -13.09 -13.07
C GLN A 137 2.31 -13.78 -11.92
N GLY A 138 1.78 -13.00 -10.98
CA GLY A 138 0.94 -13.50 -9.90
C GLY A 138 -0.27 -14.30 -10.38
N ILE A 139 -0.99 -13.80 -11.40
CA ILE A 139 -2.13 -14.49 -12.02
C ILE A 139 -1.69 -15.85 -12.59
N ARG A 140 -0.59 -15.89 -13.35
CA ARG A 140 -0.09 -17.14 -13.95
C ARG A 140 0.32 -18.17 -12.90
N ARG A 141 0.83 -17.73 -11.75
CA ARG A 141 1.36 -18.62 -10.70
C ARG A 141 0.29 -19.05 -9.69
N TYR A 142 -0.62 -18.16 -9.32
CA TYR A 142 -1.52 -18.33 -8.19
C TYR A 142 -3.01 -18.21 -8.53
N GLY A 143 -3.36 -17.72 -9.73
CA GLY A 143 -4.74 -17.47 -10.15
C GLY A 143 -5.40 -16.25 -9.50
N HIS A 144 -6.73 -16.23 -9.51
CA HIS A 144 -7.59 -15.18 -8.95
C HIS A 144 -8.23 -15.66 -7.65
N HIS A 145 -8.53 -14.74 -6.71
CA HIS A 145 -9.18 -15.06 -5.43
C HIS A 145 -10.11 -13.92 -4.94
N PRO A 146 -11.19 -14.20 -4.19
CA PRO A 146 -11.78 -15.51 -3.92
C PRO A 146 -12.65 -15.96 -5.10
N ASP A 147 -12.58 -17.25 -5.44
CA ASP A 147 -13.47 -17.90 -6.41
C ASP A 147 -14.95 -17.88 -5.96
#